data_AF-A0A067JNT5-F1
#
_entry.id   AF-A0A067JNT5-F1
#
_cell.length_a   1.000
_cell.length_b   1.000
_cell.length_c   1.000
_cell.angle_alpha   90.00
_cell.angle_beta   90.00
_cell.angle_gamma   90.00
#
_symmetry.space_group_name_H-M   'P 1'
#
loop_
_entity.id
_entity.type
_entity.pdbx_description
1 polymer ?
#
loop_
_entity_poly.entity_id
_entity_poly.type
_entity_poly.pdbx_seq_one_letter_code
_entity_poly.pdbx_strand_id
1 'polypeptide(L)'
;MHFEIADAANQLTNFLGACYVLSILVAFLADTCIGRWKAVIISGCVEFLGLALLAVQAHYPKFKPPVCNVFDQNSHCEKVGGRNALLLFVSLYLLAIGSAGIKAALPSYGADQFDDKDPKEARQMSSFFNYILLAICVGGTTSLTLLVWVQDKKGWDFGFGLSAGAMFLGMIIFVAGLPMYRMQVVQGSNALIEIIRVYVAAIRNRKLQLPQDPSELCEINHDKEGEFQSHTDTFSSSSVVNIYWCSGS
;
A
#
# COMPACT_ATOMS: atom_id res chain seq x y z
N MET A 1 27.60 3.82 -3.19
CA MET A 1 27.04 4.82 -4.12
C MET A 1 27.31 6.16 -3.49
N HIS A 2 28.27 6.93 -3.99
CA HIS A 2 28.78 8.09 -3.28
C HIS A 2 27.74 9.23 -3.33
N PHE A 3 27.03 9.44 -2.23
CA PHE A 3 26.15 10.58 -2.00
C PHE A 3 26.61 11.25 -0.70
N GLU A 4 26.46 12.57 -0.62
CA GLU A 4 26.68 13.27 0.64
C GLU A 4 25.61 12.86 1.67
N ILE A 5 25.95 12.92 2.95
CA ILE A 5 25.06 12.46 4.03
C ILE A 5 23.73 13.24 4.01
N ALA A 6 23.79 14.56 3.79
CA ALA A 6 22.60 15.40 3.70
C ALA A 6 21.73 15.05 2.48
N ASP A 7 22.34 14.87 1.30
CA ASP A 7 21.65 14.46 0.08
C ASP A 7 20.99 13.08 0.24
N ALA A 8 21.71 12.12 0.81
CA ALA A 8 21.22 10.77 1.04
C ALA A 8 20.05 10.75 2.03
N ALA A 9 20.12 11.53 3.11
CA ALA A 9 19.04 11.66 4.09
C ALA A 9 17.79 12.30 3.48
N ASN A 10 17.96 13.32 2.64
CA ASN A 10 16.84 13.98 1.97
C ASN A 10 16.19 13.04 0.94
N GLN A 11 16.99 12.30 0.16
CA GLN A 11 16.47 11.28 -0.75
C GLN A 11 15.72 10.17 -0.02
N LEU A 12 16.25 9.68 1.11
CA LEU A 12 15.57 8.70 1.95
C LEU A 12 14.24 9.22 2.50
N THR A 13 14.20 10.48 2.93
CA THR A 13 12.98 11.11 3.45
C THR A 13 11.92 11.27 2.36
N ASN A 14 12.33 11.75 1.18
CA ASN A 14 11.44 11.86 0.01
C ASN A 14 10.94 10.48 -0.44
N PHE A 15 11.81 9.47 -0.40
CA PHE A 15 11.45 8.10 -0.69
C PHE A 15 10.39 7.57 0.28
N LEU A 16 10.60 7.72 1.59
CA LEU A 16 9.62 7.32 2.60
C LEU A 16 8.29 8.07 2.44
N GLY A 17 8.33 9.38 2.19
CA GLY A 17 7.13 10.17 1.90
C GLY A 17 6.36 9.66 0.69
N ALA A 18 7.06 9.36 -0.41
CA ALA A 18 6.46 8.78 -1.61
C ALA A 18 5.85 7.40 -1.34
N CYS A 19 6.52 6.54 -0.55
CA CYS A 19 5.98 5.25 -0.14
C CYS A 19 4.62 5.40 0.56
N TYR A 20 4.50 6.33 1.52
CA TYR A 20 3.25 6.53 2.27
C TYR A 20 2.10 7.04 1.39
N VAL A 21 2.38 7.97 0.47
CA VAL A 21 1.38 8.45 -0.48
C VAL A 21 0.94 7.33 -1.41
N LEU A 22 1.90 6.55 -1.90
CA LEU A 22 1.63 5.43 -2.80
C LEU A 22 0.85 4.31 -2.10
N SER A 23 1.07 4.07 -0.80
CA SER A 23 0.28 3.11 -0.02
C SER A 23 -1.21 3.37 -0.10
N ILE A 24 -1.63 4.65 -0.12
CA ILE A 24 -3.05 5.02 -0.24
C ILE A 24 -3.61 4.57 -1.59
N LEU A 25 -2.86 4.81 -2.67
CA LEU A 25 -3.26 4.41 -4.03
C LEU A 25 -3.31 2.89 -4.17
N VAL A 26 -2.32 2.18 -3.63
CA VAL A 26 -2.27 0.71 -3.67
C VAL A 26 -3.37 0.11 -2.80
N ALA A 27 -3.67 0.67 -1.62
CA ALA A 27 -4.80 0.27 -0.79
C ALA A 27 -6.11 0.39 -1.57
N PHE A 28 -6.35 1.53 -2.21
CA PHE A 28 -7.53 1.75 -3.03
C PHE A 28 -7.66 0.71 -4.15
N LEU A 29 -6.59 0.44 -4.88
CA LEU A 29 -6.59 -0.58 -5.95
C LEU A 29 -6.80 -2.00 -5.41
N ALA A 30 -6.22 -2.31 -4.25
CA ALA A 30 -6.36 -3.60 -3.58
C ALA A 30 -7.81 -3.86 -3.16
N ASP A 31 -8.46 -2.85 -2.57
CA ASP A 31 -9.85 -2.95 -2.12
C ASP A 31 -10.84 -2.91 -3.28
N THR A 32 -10.56 -2.20 -4.38
CA THR A 32 -11.53 -1.99 -5.48
C THR A 32 -11.44 -2.98 -6.62
N CYS A 33 -10.23 -3.32 -7.07
CA CYS A 33 -10.05 -4.01 -8.36
C CYS A 33 -9.49 -5.42 -8.19
N ILE A 34 -8.55 -5.61 -7.26
CA ILE A 34 -7.67 -6.80 -7.26
C ILE A 34 -8.09 -7.81 -6.19
N GLY A 35 -8.58 -7.34 -5.04
CA GLY A 35 -8.81 -8.13 -3.85
C GLY A 35 -7.56 -8.20 -2.97
N ARG A 36 -7.78 -8.17 -1.65
CA ARG A 36 -6.73 -7.97 -0.64
C ARG A 36 -5.63 -9.05 -0.67
N TRP A 37 -5.99 -10.33 -0.76
CA TRP A 37 -5.00 -11.42 -0.79
C TRP A 37 -4.12 -11.39 -2.05
N LYS A 38 -4.70 -11.07 -3.21
CA LYS A 38 -3.95 -10.91 -4.46
C LYS A 38 -3.04 -9.69 -4.39
N ALA A 39 -3.49 -8.61 -3.77
CA ALA A 39 -2.68 -7.42 -3.55
C ALA A 39 -1.46 -7.71 -2.67
N VAL A 40 -1.60 -8.50 -1.60
CA VAL A 40 -0.46 -8.95 -0.79
C VAL A 40 0.56 -9.74 -1.63
N ILE A 41 0.09 -10.71 -2.43
CA ILE A 41 0.98 -11.54 -3.26
C ILE A 41 1.71 -10.69 -4.31
N ILE A 42 0.97 -9.86 -5.06
CA ILE A 42 1.55 -9.00 -6.09
C ILE A 42 2.58 -8.05 -5.46
N SER A 43 2.24 -7.44 -4.33
CA SER A 43 3.13 -6.50 -3.63
C SER A 43 4.39 -7.21 -3.11
N GLY A 44 4.27 -8.42 -2.58
CA GLY A 44 5.42 -9.22 -2.16
C GLY A 44 6.32 -9.66 -3.31
N CYS A 45 5.75 -10.02 -4.46
CA CYS A 45 6.53 -10.27 -5.68
C CYS A 45 7.30 -9.02 -6.14
N VAL A 46 6.66 -7.86 -6.11
CA VAL A 46 7.27 -6.57 -6.49
C VAL A 46 8.37 -6.18 -5.51
N GLU A 47 8.16 -6.35 -4.20
CA GLU A 47 9.17 -6.07 -3.18
C GLU A 47 10.38 -6.99 -3.30
N PHE A 48 10.13 -8.30 -3.48
CA PHE A 48 11.20 -9.29 -3.73
C PHE A 48 12.03 -8.92 -4.96
N LEU A 49 11.38 -8.51 -6.06
CA LEU A 49 12.08 -8.09 -7.28
C LEU A 49 12.95 -6.85 -7.00
N GLY A 50 12.44 -5.85 -6.29
CA GLY A 50 13.21 -4.67 -5.89
C GLY A 50 14.45 -5.03 -5.07
N LEU A 51 14.30 -5.89 -4.06
CA LEU A 51 15.41 -6.38 -3.23
C LEU A 51 16.41 -7.22 -4.02
N ALA A 52 15.95 -8.09 -4.92
CA ALA A 52 16.80 -8.92 -5.76
C ALA A 52 17.64 -8.06 -6.72
N LEU A 53 17.05 -7.05 -7.35
CA LEU A 53 17.78 -6.12 -8.21
C LEU A 53 18.82 -5.30 -7.42
N LEU A 54 18.49 -4.85 -6.21
CA LEU A 54 19.45 -4.18 -5.31
C LEU A 54 20.59 -5.13 -4.91
N ALA A 55 20.29 -6.39 -4.60
CA ALA A 55 21.30 -7.40 -4.27
C ALA A 55 22.24 -7.66 -5.47
N VAL A 56 21.68 -7.80 -6.68
CA VAL A 56 22.45 -7.99 -7.92
C VAL A 56 23.34 -6.77 -8.20
N GLN A 57 22.79 -5.56 -8.12
CA GLN A 57 23.57 -4.32 -8.28
C GLN A 57 24.65 -4.19 -7.21
N ALA A 58 24.37 -4.63 -5.98
CA ALA A 58 25.34 -4.66 -4.90
C ALA A 58 26.37 -5.78 -5.06
N HIS A 59 26.10 -6.86 -5.79
CA HIS A 59 27.05 -7.95 -5.93
C HIS A 59 28.06 -7.68 -7.05
N TYR A 60 27.61 -7.19 -8.20
CA TYR A 60 28.49 -7.00 -9.35
C TYR A 60 29.21 -5.64 -9.32
N PRO A 61 30.55 -5.62 -9.33
CA PRO A 61 31.32 -4.37 -9.30
C PRO A 61 31.09 -3.51 -10.55
N LYS A 62 30.65 -4.09 -11.67
CA LYS A 62 30.32 -3.36 -12.92
C LYS A 62 29.15 -2.38 -12.77
N PHE A 63 28.26 -2.60 -11.80
CA PHE A 63 27.10 -1.75 -11.56
C PHE A 63 27.33 -0.72 -10.44
N LYS A 64 28.55 -0.66 -9.91
CA LYS A 64 28.96 0.28 -8.87
C LYS A 64 29.99 1.27 -9.42
N PRO A 65 30.01 2.52 -8.91
CA PRO A 65 31.16 3.38 -9.12
C PRO A 65 32.41 2.75 -8.49
N PRO A 66 33.61 3.06 -9.01
CA PRO A 66 34.87 2.56 -8.46
C PRO A 66 34.99 2.92 -6.98
N VAL A 67 35.62 2.03 -6.20
CA VAL A 67 35.79 2.25 -4.75
C VAL A 67 36.61 3.51 -4.53
N CYS A 68 36.06 4.44 -3.78
CA CYS A 68 36.68 5.73 -3.49
C CYS A 68 36.60 6.01 -1.99
N ASN A 69 37.66 6.63 -1.44
CA ASN A 69 37.71 6.97 -0.02
C ASN A 69 37.11 8.35 0.21
N VAL A 70 35.83 8.41 0.57
CA VAL A 70 35.10 9.68 0.78
C VAL A 70 35.72 10.56 1.88
N PHE A 71 36.62 10.01 2.72
CA PHE A 71 37.34 10.74 3.76
C PHE A 71 38.67 11.37 3.29
N ASP A 72 39.11 11.07 2.06
CA ASP A 72 40.31 11.68 1.47
C ASP A 72 39.91 12.92 0.64
N GLN A 73 40.34 14.11 1.09
CA GLN A 73 40.06 15.40 0.47
C GLN A 73 40.58 15.53 -0.97
N ASN A 74 41.57 14.71 -1.37
CA ASN A 74 42.13 14.71 -2.71
C ASN A 74 41.46 13.69 -3.64
N SER A 75 40.49 12.91 -3.16
CA SER A 75 39.81 11.89 -3.94
C SER A 75 38.50 12.41 -4.54
N HIS A 76 38.42 12.43 -5.87
CA HIS A 76 37.18 12.74 -6.57
C HIS A 76 36.33 11.48 -6.72
N CYS A 77 35.42 11.25 -5.76
CA CYS A 77 34.49 10.13 -5.84
C CYS A 77 33.40 10.39 -6.88
N GLU A 78 33.37 9.56 -7.92
CA GLU A 78 32.32 9.65 -8.94
C GLU A 78 30.97 9.19 -8.37
N LYS A 79 29.94 10.03 -8.56
CA LYS A 79 28.56 9.69 -8.24
C LYS A 79 28.07 8.62 -9.23
N VAL A 80 27.12 7.79 -8.81
CA VAL A 80 26.57 6.78 -9.72
C VAL A 80 25.80 7.49 -10.85
N GLY A 81 26.24 7.29 -12.08
CA GLY A 81 25.69 7.96 -13.27
C GLY A 81 25.07 6.99 -14.28
N GLY A 82 24.29 7.54 -15.22
CA GLY A 82 23.76 6.81 -16.38
C GLY A 82 22.90 5.59 -16.02
N ARG A 83 23.19 4.45 -16.64
CA ARG A 83 22.39 3.22 -16.52
C ARG A 83 22.40 2.61 -15.12
N ASN A 84 23.49 2.77 -14.37
CA ASN A 84 23.63 2.23 -13.01
C ASN A 84 22.79 3.03 -12.00
N ALA A 85 22.66 4.35 -12.21
CA ALA A 85 21.76 5.18 -11.43
C ALA A 85 20.30 4.83 -11.70
N LEU A 86 19.93 4.61 -12.97
CA LEU A 86 18.59 4.19 -13.33
C LEU A 86 18.22 2.85 -12.67
N LEU A 87 19.13 1.86 -12.72
CA LEU A 87 18.91 0.57 -12.07
C LEU A 87 18.66 0.72 -10.56
N LEU A 88 19.44 1.58 -9.90
CA LEU A 88 19.27 1.87 -8.47
C LEU A 88 17.88 2.42 -8.18
N PHE A 89 17.50 3.50 -8.86
CA PHE A 89 16.24 4.19 -8.58
C PHE A 89 15.04 3.30 -8.93
N VAL A 90 15.06 2.58 -10.05
CA VAL A 90 14.01 1.61 -10.39
C VAL A 90 13.87 0.56 -9.30
N SER A 91 14.98 0.00 -8.81
CA SER A 91 14.95 -1.02 -7.76
C SER A 91 14.41 -0.47 -6.43
N LEU A 92 14.80 0.75 -6.08
CA LEU A 92 14.25 1.46 -4.91
C LEU A 92 12.75 1.71 -5.05
N TYR A 93 12.28 2.22 -6.20
CA TYR A 93 10.86 2.46 -6.42
C TYR A 93 10.04 1.16 -6.41
N LEU A 94 10.56 0.06 -6.96
CA LEU A 94 9.91 -1.26 -6.84
C LEU A 94 9.80 -1.69 -5.38
N LEU A 95 10.88 -1.58 -4.61
CA LEU A 95 10.88 -1.87 -3.17
C LEU A 95 9.85 -0.99 -2.42
N ALA A 96 9.76 0.30 -2.76
CA ALA A 96 8.76 1.22 -2.21
C ALA A 96 7.33 0.74 -2.49
N ILE A 97 7.02 0.48 -3.76
CA ILE A 97 5.68 0.05 -4.21
C ILE A 97 5.28 -1.25 -3.50
N GLY A 98 6.19 -2.22 -3.45
CA GLY A 98 5.95 -3.50 -2.79
C GLY A 98 5.69 -3.35 -1.29
N SER A 99 6.58 -2.64 -0.57
CA SER A 99 6.46 -2.44 0.87
C SER A 99 5.21 -1.66 1.25
N ALA A 100 4.87 -0.64 0.46
CA ALA A 100 3.64 0.12 0.60
C ALA A 100 2.40 -0.78 0.46
N GLY A 101 2.37 -1.63 -0.57
CA GLY A 101 1.25 -2.52 -0.84
C GLY A 101 1.04 -3.60 0.22
N ILE A 102 2.12 -4.21 0.72
CA ILE A 102 2.02 -5.18 1.84
C ILE A 102 1.49 -4.49 3.10
N LYS A 103 2.05 -3.33 3.46
CA LYS A 103 1.61 -2.57 4.65
C LYS A 103 0.14 -2.16 4.57
N ALA A 104 -0.34 -1.82 3.37
CA ALA A 104 -1.73 -1.46 3.15
C ALA A 104 -2.70 -2.65 3.20
N ALA A 105 -2.36 -3.76 2.53
CA ALA A 105 -3.30 -4.85 2.31
C ALA A 105 -3.24 -5.97 3.36
N LEU A 106 -2.06 -6.26 3.92
CA LEU A 106 -1.85 -7.42 4.79
C LEU A 106 -2.61 -7.32 6.13
N PRO A 107 -2.59 -6.18 6.85
CA PRO A 107 -3.32 -6.07 8.12
C PRO A 107 -4.84 -6.20 7.92
N SER A 108 -5.37 -5.56 6.88
CA SER A 108 -6.80 -5.64 6.53
C SER A 108 -7.20 -7.06 6.16
N TYR A 109 -6.37 -7.76 5.37
CA TYR A 109 -6.61 -9.17 5.05
C TYR A 109 -6.52 -10.10 6.27
N GLY A 110 -5.64 -9.77 7.23
CA GLY A 110 -5.54 -10.49 8.49
C GLY A 110 -6.76 -10.28 9.39
N ALA A 111 -7.30 -9.05 9.44
CA ALA A 111 -8.55 -8.75 10.12
C ALA A 111 -9.72 -9.55 9.53
N ASP A 112 -9.79 -9.68 8.21
CA ASP A 112 -10.82 -10.44 7.48
C ASP A 112 -10.91 -11.93 7.86
N GLN A 113 -9.92 -12.45 8.60
CA GLN A 113 -9.94 -13.83 9.08
C GLN A 113 -10.83 -14.04 10.31
N PHE A 114 -11.19 -12.97 11.01
CA PHE A 114 -11.99 -13.01 12.24
C PHE A 114 -13.39 -12.42 12.01
N ASP A 115 -14.40 -12.98 12.67
CA ASP A 115 -15.76 -12.42 12.70
C ASP A 115 -15.94 -11.52 13.93
N ASP A 116 -16.16 -10.22 13.70
CA ASP A 116 -16.39 -9.23 14.75
C ASP A 116 -17.68 -9.48 15.54
N LYS A 117 -18.62 -10.28 15.02
CA LYS A 117 -19.87 -10.61 15.69
C LYS A 117 -19.71 -11.71 16.75
N ASP A 118 -18.64 -12.52 16.67
CA ASP A 118 -18.31 -13.50 17.71
C ASP A 118 -17.37 -12.85 18.73
N PRO A 119 -17.78 -12.69 20.01
CA PRO A 119 -16.94 -12.09 21.04
C PRO A 119 -15.61 -12.84 21.27
N LYS A 120 -15.54 -14.13 20.95
CA LYS A 120 -14.29 -14.91 21.02
C LYS A 120 -13.35 -14.56 19.87
N GLU A 121 -13.84 -14.54 18.64
CA GLU A 121 -13.03 -14.19 17.46
C GLU A 121 -12.59 -12.73 17.51
N ALA A 122 -13.44 -11.80 17.96
CA ALA A 122 -13.07 -10.39 18.17
C ALA A 122 -11.90 -10.20 19.17
N ARG A 123 -11.86 -11.00 20.25
CA ARG A 123 -10.73 -11.01 21.19
C ARG A 123 -9.47 -11.60 20.56
N GLN A 124 -9.61 -12.61 19.72
CA GLN A 124 -8.49 -13.19 18.97
C GLN A 124 -7.92 -12.20 17.95
N MET A 125 -8.78 -11.45 17.25
CA MET A 125 -8.38 -10.37 16.34
C MET A 125 -7.55 -9.30 17.06
N SER A 126 -7.99 -8.85 18.24
CA SER A 126 -7.21 -7.90 19.05
C SER A 126 -5.84 -8.47 19.44
N SER A 127 -5.79 -9.75 19.80
CA SER A 127 -4.53 -10.44 20.11
C SER A 127 -3.63 -10.57 18.88
N PHE A 128 -4.19 -10.84 17.71
CA PHE A 128 -3.49 -10.88 16.43
C PHE A 128 -2.80 -9.54 16.12
N PHE A 129 -3.49 -8.41 16.28
CA PHE A 129 -2.87 -7.10 16.10
C PHE A 129 -1.77 -6.81 17.12
N ASN A 130 -1.93 -7.25 18.37
CA ASN A 130 -0.87 -7.14 19.37
C ASN A 130 0.38 -7.95 18.96
N TYR A 131 0.21 -9.16 18.43
CA TYR A 131 1.32 -9.96 17.92
C TYR A 131 1.98 -9.35 16.68
N ILE A 132 1.21 -8.76 15.76
CA ILE A 132 1.76 -8.02 14.61
C ILE A 132 2.62 -6.85 15.09
N LEU A 133 2.11 -6.03 16.01
CA LEU A 133 2.85 -4.87 16.53
C LEU A 133 4.14 -5.30 17.23
N LEU A 134 4.07 -6.35 18.06
CA LEU A 134 5.24 -6.93 18.69
C LEU A 134 6.26 -7.41 17.65
N ALA A 135 5.82 -8.13 16.61
CA ALA A 135 6.68 -8.62 15.55
C ALA A 135 7.35 -7.47 14.76
N ILE A 136 6.63 -6.37 14.49
CA ILE A 136 7.18 -5.18 13.84
C ILE A 136 8.25 -4.53 14.72
N CYS A 137 7.99 -4.35 16.02
CA CYS A 137 8.96 -3.75 16.94
C CYS A 137 10.22 -4.60 17.09
N VAL A 138 10.06 -5.91 17.27
CA VAL A 138 11.19 -6.85 17.37
C VAL A 138 11.96 -6.89 16.05
N GLY A 139 11.25 -7.07 14.93
CA GLY A 139 11.86 -7.11 13.60
C GLY A 139 12.59 -5.81 13.24
N GLY A 140 12.02 -4.66 13.58
CA GLY A 140 12.66 -3.35 13.40
C GLY A 140 13.94 -3.22 14.24
N THR A 141 13.90 -3.63 15.50
CA THR A 141 15.07 -3.62 16.39
C THR A 141 16.16 -4.56 15.88
N THR A 142 15.80 -5.77 15.47
CA THR A 142 16.72 -6.74 14.88
C THR A 142 17.30 -6.24 13.56
N SER A 143 16.52 -5.57 12.72
CA SER A 143 16.99 -4.98 11.47
C SER A 143 18.00 -3.86 11.72
N LEU A 144 17.71 -2.93 12.64
CA LEU A 144 18.61 -1.81 12.95
C LEU A 144 19.92 -2.24 13.62
N THR A 145 19.97 -3.45 14.18
CA THR A 145 21.16 -3.98 14.86
C THR A 145 21.88 -5.03 14.01
N LEU A 146 21.28 -6.21 13.83
CA LEU A 146 21.91 -7.34 13.16
C LEU A 146 22.04 -7.12 11.65
N LEU A 147 21.00 -6.61 10.98
CA LEU A 147 21.06 -6.42 9.52
C LEU A 147 22.08 -5.33 9.16
N VAL A 148 22.10 -4.22 9.92
CA VAL A 148 23.11 -3.16 9.76
C VAL A 148 24.51 -3.70 10.03
N TRP A 149 24.70 -4.51 11.07
CA TRP A 149 26.00 -5.15 11.35
C TRP A 149 26.46 -6.07 10.19
N VAL A 150 25.55 -6.84 9.61
CA VAL A 150 25.85 -7.66 8.41
C VAL A 150 26.23 -6.78 7.24
N GLN A 151 25.50 -5.69 6.98
CA GLN A 151 25.80 -4.75 5.90
C GLN A 151 27.18 -4.10 6.06
N ASP A 152 27.57 -3.76 7.30
CA ASP A 152 28.88 -3.18 7.60
C ASP A 152 30.03 -4.19 7.46
N LYS A 153 29.85 -5.43 7.92
CA LYS A 153 30.91 -6.46 7.92
C LYS A 153 31.03 -7.28 6.65
N LYS A 154 29.92 -7.59 5.99
CA LYS A 154 29.85 -8.47 4.81
C LYS A 154 29.52 -7.71 3.53
N GLY A 155 29.02 -6.50 3.64
CA GLY A 155 28.66 -5.67 2.50
C GLY A 155 27.15 -5.67 2.20
N TRP A 156 26.78 -4.75 1.32
CA TRP A 156 25.39 -4.48 0.94
C TRP A 156 24.74 -5.62 0.15
N ASP A 157 25.52 -6.42 -0.57
CA ASP A 157 25.04 -7.58 -1.33
C ASP A 157 24.49 -8.66 -0.40
N PHE A 158 25.22 -8.99 0.67
CA PHE A 158 24.72 -9.90 1.70
C PHE A 158 23.50 -9.33 2.44
N GLY A 159 23.51 -8.03 2.75
CA GLY A 159 22.37 -7.38 3.41
C GLY A 159 21.09 -7.48 2.59
N PHE A 160 21.13 -7.04 1.32
CA PHE A 160 19.96 -7.11 0.43
C PHE A 160 19.58 -8.55 0.08
N GLY A 161 20.55 -9.44 -0.09
CA GLY A 161 20.29 -10.87 -0.32
C GLY A 161 19.57 -11.53 0.85
N LEU A 162 19.97 -11.22 2.09
CA LEU A 162 19.30 -11.72 3.29
C LEU A 162 17.86 -11.20 3.39
N SER A 163 17.64 -9.90 3.13
CA SER A 163 16.30 -9.32 3.08
C SER A 163 15.43 -9.96 1.99
N ALA A 164 15.98 -10.17 0.79
CA ALA A 164 15.28 -10.83 -0.32
C ALA A 164 14.89 -12.27 0.05
N GLY A 165 15.80 -13.02 0.70
CA GLY A 165 15.53 -14.37 1.19
C GLY A 165 14.43 -14.42 2.25
N ALA A 166 14.45 -13.48 3.21
CA ALA A 166 13.40 -13.38 4.22
C ALA A 166 12.04 -13.05 3.60
N MET A 167 11.99 -12.12 2.64
CA MET A 167 10.76 -11.80 1.91
C MET A 167 10.24 -12.99 1.12
N PHE A 168 11.12 -13.69 0.40
CA PHE A 168 10.75 -14.89 -0.36
C PHE A 168 10.19 -16.01 0.52
N LEU A 169 10.79 -16.22 1.69
CA LEU A 169 10.29 -17.19 2.67
C LEU A 169 8.92 -16.78 3.22
N GLY A 170 8.73 -15.50 3.56
CA GLY A 170 7.44 -14.98 4.01
C GLY A 170 6.35 -15.16 2.95
N MET A 171 6.67 -14.93 1.68
CA MET A 171 5.79 -15.17 0.54
C MET A 171 5.39 -16.64 0.41
N ILE A 172 6.34 -17.58 0.55
CA ILE A 172 6.05 -19.02 0.52
C ILE A 172 5.08 -19.38 1.65
N ILE A 173 5.34 -18.91 2.88
CA ILE A 173 4.48 -19.19 4.03
C ILE A 173 3.07 -18.65 3.80
N PHE A 174 2.96 -17.42 3.29
CA PHE A 174 1.68 -16.80 2.98
C PHE A 174 0.91 -17.59 1.91
N VAL A 175 1.57 -17.97 0.81
CA VAL A 175 0.95 -18.73 -0.28
C VAL A 175 0.54 -20.13 0.17
N ALA A 176 1.38 -20.81 0.97
CA ALA A 176 1.06 -22.11 1.54
C ALA A 176 -0.14 -22.06 2.50
N GLY A 177 -0.39 -20.92 3.14
CA GLY A 177 -1.54 -20.68 3.99
C GLY A 177 -2.85 -20.39 3.26
N LEU A 178 -2.82 -20.02 1.97
CA LEU A 178 -4.01 -19.64 1.20
C LEU A 178 -5.19 -20.63 1.30
N PRO A 179 -4.99 -21.98 1.25
CA PRO A 179 -6.11 -22.92 1.35
C PRO A 179 -6.82 -22.90 2.70
N MET A 180 -6.18 -22.38 3.75
CA MET A 180 -6.74 -22.29 5.12
C MET A 180 -7.38 -20.94 5.41
N TYR A 181 -7.19 -19.93 4.56
CA TYR A 181 -7.67 -18.58 4.82
C TYR A 181 -9.13 -18.39 4.38
N ARG A 182 -9.87 -17.59 5.14
CA ARG A 182 -11.20 -17.09 4.76
C ARG A 182 -11.02 -16.04 3.66
N MET A 183 -11.49 -16.38 2.47
CA MET A 183 -11.45 -15.48 1.30
C MET A 183 -12.70 -14.62 1.27
N GLN A 184 -12.59 -13.36 1.70
CA GLN A 184 -13.63 -12.36 1.48
C GLN A 184 -13.70 -12.02 -0.01
N VAL A 185 -14.90 -12.08 -0.60
CA VAL A 185 -15.14 -11.60 -1.96
C VAL A 185 -15.18 -10.08 -1.92
N VAL A 186 -14.51 -9.43 -2.88
CA VAL A 186 -14.60 -7.96 -3.03
C VAL A 186 -16.06 -7.59 -3.22
N GLN A 187 -16.69 -6.96 -2.21
CA GLN A 187 -18.02 -6.39 -2.37
C GLN A 187 -17.89 -5.15 -3.26
N GLY A 188 -18.62 -5.12 -4.37
CA GLY A 188 -18.50 -4.10 -5.42
C GLY A 188 -18.85 -2.65 -5.03
N SER A 189 -19.08 -2.38 -3.74
CA SER A 189 -19.45 -1.08 -3.19
C SER A 189 -18.38 -0.62 -2.19
N ASN A 190 -17.34 0.06 -2.69
CA ASN A 190 -16.32 0.64 -1.81
C ASN A 190 -16.70 2.05 -1.40
N ALA A 191 -16.66 2.33 -0.10
CA ALA A 191 -16.94 3.64 0.50
C ALA A 191 -16.12 4.78 -0.14
N LEU A 192 -14.89 4.52 -0.60
CA LEU A 192 -14.09 5.52 -1.31
C LEU A 192 -14.63 5.84 -2.72
N ILE A 193 -15.15 4.85 -3.45
CA ILE A 193 -15.81 5.10 -4.74
C ILE A 193 -17.08 5.92 -4.52
N GLU A 194 -17.81 5.63 -3.44
CA GLU A 194 -19.00 6.37 -3.06
C GLU A 194 -18.65 7.83 -2.74
N ILE A 195 -17.65 8.09 -1.90
CA ILE A 195 -17.17 9.45 -1.59
C ILE A 195 -16.73 10.18 -2.87
N ILE A 196 -15.99 9.52 -3.77
CA ILE A 196 -15.57 10.12 -5.05
C ILE A 196 -16.79 10.41 -5.94
N ARG A 197 -17.76 9.48 -6.02
CA ARG A 197 -19.00 9.68 -6.77
C ARG A 197 -19.79 10.86 -6.24
N VAL A 198 -19.93 10.98 -4.93
CA VAL A 198 -20.60 12.11 -4.27
C VAL A 198 -19.89 13.42 -4.59
N TYR A 199 -18.56 13.45 -4.50
CA TYR A 199 -17.78 14.65 -4.79
C TYR A 199 -17.91 15.09 -6.25
N VAL A 200 -17.84 14.13 -7.18
CA VAL A 200 -18.02 14.36 -8.62
C VAL A 200 -19.46 14.82 -8.92
N ALA A 201 -20.46 14.19 -8.31
CA ALA A 201 -21.87 14.56 -8.47
C ALA A 201 -22.13 15.97 -7.93
N ALA A 202 -21.61 16.31 -6.76
CA ALA A 202 -21.75 17.64 -6.16
C ALA A 202 -21.11 18.74 -7.04
N ILE A 203 -19.92 18.49 -7.61
CA ILE A 203 -19.27 19.44 -8.52
C ILE A 203 -20.07 19.59 -9.82
N ARG A 204 -20.53 18.47 -10.39
CA ARG A 204 -21.32 18.45 -11.64
C ARG A 204 -22.65 19.17 -11.47
N ASN A 205 -23.30 18.98 -10.33
CA ASN A 205 -24.61 19.52 -10.00
C ASN A 205 -24.55 20.89 -9.31
N ARG A 206 -23.35 21.47 -9.10
CA ARG A 206 -23.15 22.76 -8.42
C ARG A 206 -23.89 23.94 -9.07
N LYS A 207 -24.24 23.83 -10.34
CA LYS A 207 -24.97 24.88 -11.10
C LYS A 207 -26.47 24.63 -11.21
N LEU A 208 -26.96 23.51 -10.70
CA LEU A 208 -28.40 23.23 -10.65
C LEU A 208 -29.02 24.07 -9.53
N GLN A 209 -30.15 24.70 -9.82
CA GLN A 209 -30.94 25.36 -8.79
C GLN A 209 -31.62 24.29 -7.94
N LEU A 210 -31.50 24.40 -6.62
CA LEU A 210 -32.23 23.53 -5.70
C LEU A 210 -33.74 23.77 -5.86
N PRO A 211 -34.56 22.71 -5.96
CA PRO A 211 -36.01 22.84 -5.89
C PRO A 211 -36.42 23.54 -4.57
N GLN A 212 -37.45 24.39 -4.63
CA GLN A 212 -37.92 25.13 -3.45
C GLN A 212 -38.69 24.26 -2.45
N ASP A 213 -39.10 23.05 -2.86
CA ASP A 213 -39.91 22.14 -2.07
C ASP A 213 -39.14 20.81 -1.84
N PRO A 214 -38.82 20.43 -0.59
CA PRO A 214 -38.12 19.18 -0.25
C PRO A 214 -38.84 17.91 -0.74
N SER A 215 -40.15 18.05 -0.98
CA SER A 215 -41.09 17.04 -1.44
C SER A 215 -40.81 16.51 -2.85
N GLU A 216 -40.06 17.25 -3.68
CA GLU A 216 -39.75 16.90 -5.08
C GLU A 216 -38.47 16.07 -5.24
N LEU A 217 -37.74 15.81 -4.15
CA LEU A 217 -36.58 14.92 -4.15
C LEU A 217 -37.02 13.46 -4.02
N CYS A 218 -36.67 12.67 -5.04
CA CYS A 218 -36.97 11.26 -5.08
C CYS A 218 -35.68 10.42 -5.05
N GLU A 219 -35.62 9.42 -4.15
CA GLU A 219 -34.49 8.47 -4.06
C GLU A 219 -34.80 7.20 -4.84
N ILE A 220 -33.86 6.73 -5.66
CA ILE A 220 -33.99 5.46 -6.39
C ILE A 220 -33.42 4.34 -5.52
N ASN A 221 -34.29 3.48 -5.01
CA ASN A 221 -33.90 2.32 -4.24
C ASN A 221 -33.41 1.20 -5.17
N HIS A 222 -32.13 0.85 -5.14
CA HIS A 222 -31.53 -0.13 -6.06
C HIS A 222 -31.94 -1.59 -5.78
N ASP A 223 -32.54 -1.85 -4.62
CA ASP A 223 -32.97 -3.19 -4.19
C ASP A 223 -34.37 -3.58 -4.71
N LYS A 224 -35.09 -2.63 -5.29
CA LYS A 224 -36.39 -2.84 -5.96
C LYS A 224 -36.41 -1.99 -7.22
N GLU A 225 -36.25 -2.61 -8.38
CA GLU A 225 -36.34 -1.91 -9.66
C GLU A 225 -37.63 -1.09 -9.75
N GLY A 226 -37.50 0.24 -9.69
CA GLY A 226 -38.51 1.18 -10.19
C GLY A 226 -39.51 1.81 -9.20
N GLU A 227 -39.31 1.74 -7.88
CA GLU A 227 -40.24 2.40 -6.94
C GLU A 227 -39.68 3.75 -6.44
N PHE A 228 -40.30 4.85 -6.87
CA PHE A 228 -39.99 6.22 -6.43
C PHE A 228 -40.57 6.44 -5.02
N GLN A 229 -39.71 6.68 -4.01
CA GLN A 229 -40.13 7.04 -2.65
C GLN A 229 -39.85 8.51 -2.35
N SER A 230 -40.78 9.13 -1.62
CA SER A 230 -40.66 10.49 -1.09
C SER A 230 -39.59 10.57 -0.01
N HIS A 231 -38.78 11.63 -0.06
CA HIS A 231 -37.69 11.92 0.88
C HIS A 231 -38.13 11.75 2.35
N THR A 232 -37.40 10.91 3.10
CA THR A 232 -37.57 10.76 4.56
C THR A 232 -36.29 11.23 5.24
N ASP A 233 -36.37 11.89 6.41
CA ASP A 233 -35.24 12.49 7.15
C ASP A 233 -34.19 11.49 7.70
N THR A 234 -34.16 10.28 7.17
CA THR A 234 -33.25 9.22 7.63
C THR A 234 -32.06 9.13 6.67
N PHE A 235 -30.90 9.61 7.14
CA PHE A 235 -29.67 9.64 6.37
C PHE A 235 -29.16 8.21 6.09
N SER A 236 -29.30 7.75 4.86
CA SER A 236 -28.68 6.52 4.34
C SER A 236 -27.65 6.89 3.28
N SER A 237 -26.53 6.15 3.24
CA SER A 237 -25.39 6.44 2.33
C SER A 237 -25.80 6.45 0.85
N SER A 238 -26.84 5.68 0.50
CA SER A 238 -27.43 5.59 -0.84
C SER A 238 -28.08 6.89 -1.34
N SER A 239 -28.44 7.82 -0.46
CA SER A 239 -29.27 8.99 -0.77
C SER A 239 -28.55 10.07 -1.58
N VAL A 240 -27.23 9.96 -1.79
CA VAL A 240 -26.43 11.05 -2.37
C VAL A 240 -26.30 10.98 -3.90
N VAL A 241 -26.61 9.83 -4.52
CA VAL A 241 -26.19 9.58 -5.90
C VAL A 241 -27.24 9.93 -6.95
N ASN A 242 -28.53 10.02 -6.62
CA ASN A 242 -29.57 10.26 -7.62
C ASN A 242 -30.72 11.11 -7.08
N ILE A 243 -30.49 12.41 -6.89
CA ILE A 243 -31.57 13.39 -6.79
C ILE A 243 -31.96 13.77 -8.23
N TYR A 244 -33.02 13.16 -8.75
CA TYR A 244 -33.65 13.59 -9.99
C TYR A 244 -34.85 14.49 -9.70
N TRP A 245 -35.14 15.43 -10.60
CA TRP A 245 -36.44 16.11 -10.63
C TRP A 245 -37.53 15.08 -10.93
N CYS A 246 -38.51 14.95 -10.05
CA CYS A 246 -39.62 14.00 -10.21
C CYS A 246 -40.64 14.43 -11.30
N SER A 247 -40.30 15.37 -12.19
CA SER A 247 -41.20 15.88 -13.24
C SER A 247 -40.79 15.39 -14.63
N GLY A 248 -41.59 14.48 -15.18
CA GLY A 248 -41.53 14.09 -16.59
C GLY A 248 -42.13 12.71 -16.85
N SER A 249 -43.47 12.62 -16.77
CA SER A 249 -44.26 11.60 -17.47
C SER A 249 -44.01 11.67 -18.98
#